data_AF-A0A1V4M3P1-F1
#
_entry.id   AF-A0A1V4M3P1-F1
#
_cell.length_a   1.000
_cell.length_b   1.000
_cell.length_c   1.000
_cell.angle_alpha   90.00
_cell.angle_beta   90.00
_cell.angle_gamma   90.00
#
_symmetry.space_group_name_H-M   'P 1'
#
loop_
_entity.id
_entity.type
_entity.pdbx_description
1 polymer ?
#
loop_
_entity_poly.entity_id
_entity_poly.type
_entity_poly.pdbx_seq_one_letter_code
_entity_poly.pdbx_strand_id
1 'polypeptide(L)'
;MYITIFVIIIVSALLYFLWKYNRRGMGKRSALRRDARRLLNTAHDDADEMIDRQISVLQERYPGNTEEWYLEKIIYDLERDR
;
A
#
# COMPACT_ATOMS: atom_id res chain seq x y z
N MET A 1 -7.71 21.81 -34.63
CA MET A 1 -7.46 20.37 -34.89
C MET A 1 -6.18 19.87 -34.23
N TYR A 2 -5.02 20.53 -34.37
CA TYR A 2 -3.77 20.11 -33.72
C TYR A 2 -3.78 20.23 -32.19
N ILE A 3 -4.36 21.30 -31.64
CA ILE A 3 -4.45 21.53 -30.19
C ILE A 3 -5.27 20.43 -29.51
N THR A 4 -6.40 20.03 -30.10
CA THR A 4 -7.27 18.99 -29.55
C THR A 4 -6.59 17.62 -29.55
N ILE A 5 -5.83 17.29 -30.60
CA ILE A 5 -5.04 16.05 -30.66
C ILE A 5 -3.95 16.03 -29.58
N PHE A 6 -3.27 17.16 -29.38
CA PHE A 6 -2.22 17.28 -28.37
C PHE A 6 -2.75 17.11 -26.94
N VAL A 7 -3.91 17.69 -26.64
CA VAL A 7 -4.58 17.52 -25.33
C VAL A 7 -4.95 16.06 -25.08
N ILE A 8 -5.49 15.36 -26.09
CA ILE A 8 -5.84 13.95 -25.98
C ILE A 8 -4.60 13.11 -25.67
N ILE A 9 -3.47 13.36 -26.35
CA ILE A 9 -2.21 12.64 -26.11
C ILE A 9 -1.71 12.86 -24.67
N ILE A 10 -1.75 14.10 -24.18
CA ILE A 10 -1.33 14.42 -22.80
C ILE A 10 -2.21 13.72 -21.77
N VAL A 11 -3.54 13.78 -21.92
CA VAL A 11 -4.48 13.13 -21.01
C VAL A 11 -4.28 11.61 -21.03
N SER A 12 -4.09 11.04 -22.22
CA SER A 12 -3.82 9.60 -22.38
C SER A 12 -2.53 9.18 -21.69
N ALA A 13 -1.46 9.98 -21.85
CA ALA A 13 -0.18 9.74 -21.19
C ALA A 13 -0.28 9.87 -19.67
N LEU A 14 -1.03 10.85 -19.16
CA LEU A 14 -1.31 11.03 -17.74
C LEU A 14 -2.08 9.84 -17.16
N LEU A 15 -3.15 9.41 -17.82
CA LEU A 15 -3.92 8.24 -17.41
C LEU A 15 -3.08 6.97 -17.44
N TYR A 16 -2.27 6.78 -18.48
CA TYR A 16 -1.32 5.66 -18.57
C TYR A 16 -0.31 5.69 -17.42
N PHE A 17 0.24 6.86 -17.09
CA PHE A 17 1.23 7.01 -16.03
C PHE A 17 0.62 6.73 -14.65
N LEU A 18 -0.58 7.25 -14.37
CA LEU A 18 -1.31 6.98 -13.13
C LEU A 18 -1.66 5.49 -12.98
N TRP A 19 -2.11 4.85 -14.06
CA TRP A 19 -2.44 3.43 -14.04
C TRP A 19 -1.21 2.53 -13.84
N LYS A 20 -0.08 2.89 -14.47
CA LYS A 20 1.20 2.19 -14.30
C LYS A 20 1.77 2.34 -12.90
N TYR A 21 1.58 3.50 -12.26
CA TYR A 21 2.00 3.73 -10.87
C TYR A 21 1.19 2.86 -9.91
N ASN A 22 -0.13 2.78 -10.09
CA ASN A 22 -1.01 2.03 -9.21
C ASN A 22 -0.80 0.50 -9.29
N ARG A 23 -0.41 -0.04 -10.45
CA ARG A 23 -0.18 -1.49 -10.63
C ARG A 23 1.07 -2.04 -9.96
N ARG A 24 2.08 -1.22 -9.68
CA ARG A 24 3.32 -1.69 -9.03
C ARG A 24 3.16 -1.93 -7.52
N GLY A 25 2.14 -1.36 -6.89
CA GLY A 25 1.89 -1.48 -5.45
C GLY A 25 1.24 -2.80 -5.03
N MET A 26 0.40 -3.42 -5.88
CA MET A 26 -0.38 -4.61 -5.51
C MET A 26 0.50 -5.81 -5.09
N GLY A 27 1.56 -6.10 -5.85
CA GLY A 27 2.48 -7.19 -5.49
C GLY A 27 3.23 -6.89 -4.19
N LYS A 28 3.66 -5.63 -4.01
CA LYS A 28 4.38 -5.19 -2.81
C LYS A 28 3.50 -5.30 -1.55
N ARG A 29 2.23 -4.89 -1.62
CA ARG A 29 1.26 -5.03 -0.52
C ARG A 29 1.05 -6.48 -0.10
N SER A 30 0.87 -7.39 -1.06
CA SER A 30 0.70 -8.81 -0.74
C SER A 30 1.94 -9.42 -0.07
N ALA A 31 3.14 -8.99 -0.48
CA ALA A 31 4.38 -9.45 0.13
C ALA A 31 4.52 -8.91 1.56
N LEU A 32 4.28 -7.62 1.76
CA LEU A 32 4.33 -6.98 3.08
C LEU A 32 3.30 -7.57 4.04
N ARG A 33 2.05 -7.81 3.61
CA ARG A 33 1.05 -8.50 4.44
C ARG A 33 1.52 -9.89 4.84
N ARG A 34 2.09 -10.67 3.92
CA ARG A 34 2.63 -12.00 4.22
C ARG A 34 3.77 -11.94 5.25
N ASP A 35 4.65 -10.96 5.14
CA ASP A 35 5.78 -10.79 6.06
C ASP A 35 5.30 -10.34 7.45
N ALA A 36 4.33 -9.42 7.52
CA ALA A 36 3.68 -9.03 8.77
C ALA A 36 2.98 -10.22 9.46
N ARG A 37 2.25 -11.05 8.70
CA ARG A 37 1.63 -12.29 9.22
C ARG A 37 2.67 -13.25 9.80
N ARG A 38 3.81 -13.40 9.12
CA ARG A 38 4.91 -14.27 9.58
C ARG A 38 5.49 -13.79 10.90
N LEU A 39 5.55 -12.48 11.13
CA LEU A 39 6.06 -11.89 12.37
C LEU A 39 5.06 -11.99 13.52
N LEU A 40 3.75 -11.85 13.26
CA LEU A 40 2.69 -11.91 14.28
C LEU A 40 2.51 -13.30 14.92
N ASN A 41 3.01 -14.37 14.28
CA ASN A 41 3.03 -15.75 14.80
C ASN A 41 1.66 -16.23 15.39
N THR A 42 0.56 -15.76 14.82
CA THR A 42 -0.82 -16.09 15.21
C THR A 42 -1.57 -16.82 14.07
N ALA A 43 -2.77 -17.34 14.35
CA ALA A 43 -3.62 -17.97 13.34
C ALA A 43 -3.93 -16.99 12.19
N HIS A 44 -4.08 -17.51 10.97
CA HIS A 44 -4.09 -16.69 9.75
C HIS A 44 -5.20 -15.62 9.75
N ASP A 45 -6.39 -15.97 10.26
CA ASP A 45 -7.55 -15.07 10.31
C ASP A 45 -7.37 -13.97 11.37
N ASP A 46 -6.76 -14.29 12.50
CA ASP A 46 -6.46 -13.32 13.57
C ASP A 46 -5.35 -12.35 13.16
N ALA A 47 -4.38 -12.82 12.35
CA ALA A 47 -3.27 -12.00 11.90
C ALA A 47 -3.71 -10.86 10.98
N ASP A 48 -4.62 -11.14 10.03
CA ASP A 48 -5.14 -10.12 9.12
C ASP A 48 -5.98 -9.08 9.86
N GLU A 49 -6.83 -9.52 10.79
CA GLU A 49 -7.63 -8.58 11.58
C GLU A 49 -6.74 -7.67 12.45
N MET A 50 -5.68 -8.22 13.05
CA MET A 50 -4.71 -7.43 13.80
C MET A 50 -3.98 -6.42 12.91
N ILE A 51 -3.57 -6.81 11.70
CA ILE A 51 -2.92 -5.91 10.73
C ILE A 51 -3.87 -4.77 10.36
N ASP A 52 -5.13 -5.07 10.04
CA ASP A 52 -6.11 -4.06 9.64
C ASP A 52 -6.42 -3.07 10.78
N ARG A 53 -6.51 -3.55 12.02
CA ARG A 53 -6.63 -2.69 13.20
C ARG A 53 -5.42 -1.78 13.36
N GLN A 54 -4.20 -2.30 13.21
CA GLN A 54 -2.97 -1.51 13.31
C GLN A 54 -2.87 -0.46 12.20
N ILE A 55 -3.23 -0.81 10.97
CA ILE A 55 -3.31 0.15 9.86
C ILE A 55 -4.29 1.27 10.21
N SER A 56 -5.47 0.94 10.75
CA SER A 56 -6.48 1.94 11.11
C SER A 56 -5.95 2.93 12.15
N VAL A 57 -5.30 2.44 13.20
CA VAL A 57 -4.66 3.28 14.23
C VAL A 57 -3.55 4.16 13.64
N LEU A 58 -2.73 3.62 12.73
CA LEU A 58 -1.68 4.39 12.06
C LEU A 58 -2.23 5.42 11.07
N GLN A 59 -3.37 5.14 10.43
CA GLN A 59 -4.07 6.10 9.56
C GLN A 59 -4.60 7.30 10.35
N GLU A 60 -5.15 7.05 11.54
CA GLU A 60 -5.57 8.13 12.45
C GLU A 60 -4.38 9.01 12.89
N ARG A 61 -3.24 8.39 13.19
CA ARG A 61 -2.05 9.10 13.66
C ARG A 61 -1.24 9.77 12.55
N TYR A 62 -1.16 9.15 11.38
CA TYR A 62 -0.33 9.57 10.24
C TYR A 62 -1.16 9.51 8.94
N PRO A 63 -2.15 10.41 8.76
CA PRO A 63 -3.05 10.36 7.61
C PRO A 63 -2.33 10.69 6.30
N GLY A 64 -2.87 10.16 5.19
CA GLY A 64 -2.40 10.47 3.83
C GLY A 64 -1.24 9.62 3.32
N ASN A 65 -0.79 8.61 4.08
CA ASN A 65 0.22 7.66 3.62
C ASN A 65 -0.40 6.48 2.87
N THR A 66 0.42 5.75 2.12
CA THR A 66 -0.02 4.55 1.40
C THR A 66 -0.13 3.35 2.35
N GLU A 67 -0.98 2.38 2.00
CA GLU A 67 -1.06 1.10 2.72
C GLU A 67 0.30 0.42 2.88
N GLU A 68 1.17 0.55 1.87
CA GLU A 68 2.54 0.02 1.90
C GLU A 68 3.37 0.65 3.02
N TRP A 69 3.27 1.96 3.21
CA TRP A 69 3.98 2.66 4.29
C TRP A 69 3.50 2.18 5.67
N TYR A 70 2.18 2.00 5.84
CA TYR A 70 1.63 1.48 7.10
C TYR A 70 2.09 0.04 7.36
N LEU A 71 2.08 -0.83 6.34
CA LEU A 71 2.55 -2.20 6.47
C LEU A 71 4.06 -2.28 6.78
N GLU A 72 4.89 -1.46 6.11
CA GLU A 72 6.32 -1.34 6.42
C GLU A 72 6.56 -0.89 7.87
N LYS A 73 5.75 0.06 8.35
CA LYS A 73 5.82 0.55 9.73
C LYS A 73 5.46 -0.55 10.74
N ILE A 74 4.40 -1.31 10.48
CA ILE A 74 3.99 -2.46 11.30
C ILE A 74 5.09 -3.50 11.37
N ILE A 75 5.67 -3.88 10.23
CA ILE A 75 6.79 -4.84 10.17
C ILE A 75 7.97 -4.33 11.01
N TYR A 76 8.37 -3.07 10.83
CA TYR A 76 9.47 -2.47 11.59
C TYR A 76 9.23 -2.52 13.11
N ASP A 77 8.01 -2.19 13.56
CA ASP A 77 7.68 -2.22 14.98
C ASP A 77 7.66 -3.66 15.53
N LEU A 78 7.15 -4.63 14.75
CA LEU A 78 7.18 -6.06 15.11
C LEU A 78 8.59 -6.66 15.13
N GLU A 79 9.47 -6.25 14.23
CA GLU A 79 10.87 -6.67 14.21
C GLU A 79 11.65 -6.07 15.38
N ARG A 80 11.30 -4.86 15.81
CA ARG A 80 11.97 -4.16 16.91
C ARG A 80 11.61 -4.72 18.29
N ASP A 81 10.36 -5.17 18.47
CA ASP A 81 9.90 -5.75 19.74
C ASP A 81 10.39 -7.20 19.97
N ARG A 82 11.06 -7.80 18.98
CA ARG A 82 11.58 -9.17 19.00
C ARG A 82 13.07 -9.22 19.27
#